data_AF-A0A8T1ZPS7-F1
#
_entry.id   AF-A0A8T1ZPS7-F1
#
_cell.length_a   1.000
_cell.length_b   1.000
_cell.length_c   1.000
_cell.angle_alpha   90.00
_cell.angle_beta   90.00
_cell.angle_gamma   90.00
#
_symmetry.space_group_name_H-M   'P 1'
#
loop_
_entity.id
_entity.type
_entity.pdbx_description
1 polymer ?
#
loop_
_entity_poly.entity_id
_entity_poly.type
_entity_poly.pdbx_seq_one_letter_code
_entity_poly.pdbx_strand_id
1 'polypeptide(L)'
;MIKLCFFAMALLCIAPANAQTQGVVFGYRGKNGPNQWGHLNPHFTKCAVGKLQSPIDIQRRQIFYNRRLESLHRDYYFTNATLVNHVCNVAMFFGEGAGDVIIDNKNYTLLQMHWHTPSEHHLHGVQ
;
A
#
# COMPACT_ATOMS: atom_id res chain seq x y z
N MET A 1 48.53 7.12 -51.63
CA MET A 1 47.62 6.24 -50.85
C MET A 1 47.03 7.06 -49.72
N ILE A 2 45.87 7.69 -49.95
CA ILE A 2 45.20 8.58 -48.98
C ILE A 2 44.22 7.71 -48.18
N LYS A 3 44.51 7.49 -46.90
CA LYS A 3 43.61 6.78 -45.97
C LYS A 3 42.53 7.76 -45.50
N LEU A 4 41.33 7.59 -46.03
CA LEU A 4 40.10 8.26 -45.60
C LEU A 4 39.66 7.63 -44.26
N CYS A 5 39.85 8.32 -43.14
CA CYS A 5 39.32 7.88 -41.85
C CYS A 5 37.87 8.36 -41.72
N PHE A 6 36.92 7.43 -41.88
CA PHE A 6 35.51 7.65 -41.55
C PHE A 6 35.38 7.79 -40.03
N PHE A 7 35.08 9.00 -39.56
CA PHE A 7 34.67 9.22 -38.17
C PHE A 7 33.18 8.86 -38.06
N ALA A 8 32.88 7.70 -37.49
CA ALA A 8 31.52 7.28 -37.19
C ALA A 8 30.96 8.19 -36.09
N MET A 9 30.02 9.06 -36.44
CA MET A 9 29.27 9.86 -35.48
C MET A 9 28.28 8.93 -34.76
N ALA A 10 28.67 8.45 -33.57
CA ALA A 10 27.80 7.67 -32.72
C ALA A 10 26.60 8.54 -32.27
N LEU A 11 25.41 8.22 -32.78
CA LEU A 11 24.15 8.75 -32.24
C LEU A 11 24.04 8.28 -30.78
N LEU A 12 24.29 9.19 -29.84
CA LEU A 12 23.96 8.99 -28.44
C LEU A 12 22.43 8.93 -28.35
N CYS A 13 21.86 7.73 -28.29
CA CYS A 13 20.47 7.55 -27.89
C CYS A 13 20.36 8.05 -26.45
N ILE A 14 19.91 9.28 -26.27
CA ILE A 14 19.49 9.79 -24.97
C ILE A 14 18.23 8.98 -24.63
N ALA A 15 18.43 7.90 -23.87
CA ALA A 15 17.32 7.24 -23.20
C ALA A 15 16.61 8.30 -22.35
N PRO A 16 15.27 8.43 -22.40
CA PRO A 16 14.59 9.30 -21.48
C PRO A 16 14.95 8.85 -20.07
N ALA A 17 15.58 9.74 -19.31
CA ALA A 17 15.82 9.53 -17.89
C ALA A 17 14.48 9.17 -17.25
N ASN A 18 14.48 8.06 -16.50
CA ASN A 18 13.34 7.58 -15.73
C ASN A 18 12.57 8.77 -15.15
N ALA A 19 11.29 8.85 -15.52
CA ALA A 19 10.37 9.82 -14.93
C ALA A 19 10.52 9.72 -13.41
N GLN A 20 11.05 10.79 -12.83
CA GLN A 20 11.08 11.05 -11.41
C GLN A 20 9.67 10.75 -10.87
N THR A 21 9.57 9.78 -9.97
CA THR A 21 8.31 9.37 -9.33
C THR A 21 7.54 10.62 -8.95
N GLN A 22 6.45 10.91 -9.66
CA GLN A 22 5.57 12.01 -9.28
C GLN A 22 5.17 11.78 -7.83
N GLY A 23 5.48 12.75 -6.98
CA GLY A 23 5.17 12.72 -5.55
C GLY A 23 3.70 12.38 -5.31
N VAL A 24 3.43 11.85 -4.11
CA VAL A 24 2.15 11.29 -3.70
C VAL A 24 0.96 12.06 -4.30
N VAL A 25 0.30 11.43 -5.28
CA VAL A 25 -0.82 12.02 -6.01
C VAL A 25 -2.03 12.20 -5.09
N PHE A 26 -2.13 11.38 -4.03
CA PHE A 26 -3.19 11.39 -3.05
C PHE A 26 -2.74 11.99 -1.70
N GLY A 27 -3.69 12.42 -0.88
CA GLY A 27 -3.44 12.86 0.49
C GLY A 27 -4.71 12.82 1.32
N TYR A 28 -4.64 13.35 2.54
CA TYR A 28 -5.77 13.31 3.48
C TYR A 28 -6.55 14.63 3.59
N ARG A 29 -6.18 15.66 2.79
CA ARG A 29 -6.79 17.00 2.81
C ARG A 29 -6.80 17.64 1.43
N GLY A 30 -7.66 18.65 1.27
CA GLY A 30 -7.70 19.51 0.07
C GLY A 30 -8.10 18.77 -1.21
N LYS A 31 -7.57 19.22 -2.35
CA LYS A 31 -7.92 18.71 -3.69
C LYS A 31 -7.54 17.24 -3.92
N ASN A 32 -6.59 16.72 -3.13
CA ASN A 32 -6.13 15.33 -3.21
C ASN A 32 -6.68 14.47 -2.06
N GLY A 33 -7.67 14.98 -1.31
CA GLY A 33 -8.26 14.31 -0.14
C GLY A 33 -9.08 13.06 -0.48
N PRO A 34 -9.53 12.30 0.53
CA PRO A 34 -10.21 11.01 0.34
C PRO A 34 -11.43 11.06 -0.58
N ASN A 35 -12.23 12.13 -0.48
CA ASN A 35 -13.40 12.36 -1.33
C ASN A 35 -13.07 12.50 -2.82
N GLN A 36 -11.79 12.69 -3.18
CA GLN A 36 -11.33 12.85 -4.56
C GLN A 36 -10.49 11.68 -5.06
N TRP A 37 -10.08 10.73 -4.20
CA TRP A 37 -9.14 9.67 -4.57
C TRP A 37 -9.51 8.91 -5.84
N GLY A 38 -10.80 8.58 -6.01
CA GLY A 38 -11.28 7.88 -7.20
C GLY A 38 -11.18 8.65 -8.52
N HIS A 39 -10.96 9.97 -8.47
CA HIS A 39 -10.83 10.85 -9.63
C HIS A 39 -9.38 11.27 -9.90
N LEU A 40 -8.44 10.99 -9.00
CA LEU A 40 -7.04 11.38 -9.15
C LEU A 40 -6.31 10.57 -10.22
N ASN A 41 -6.73 9.32 -10.43
CA ASN A 41 -6.14 8.41 -11.41
C ASN A 41 -7.20 7.39 -11.86
N PRO A 42 -7.29 7.02 -13.15
CA PRO A 42 -8.21 5.98 -13.63
C PRO A 42 -8.11 4.65 -12.87
N HIS A 43 -6.91 4.28 -12.38
CA HIS A 43 -6.70 3.07 -11.58
C HIS A 43 -7.27 3.17 -10.15
N PHE A 44 -7.61 4.36 -9.66
CA PHE A 44 -8.15 4.58 -8.31
C PHE A 44 -9.68 4.59 -8.27
N THR A 45 -10.37 4.40 -9.41
CA THR A 45 -11.83 4.48 -9.52
C THR A 45 -12.59 3.72 -8.43
N LYS A 46 -12.05 2.60 -7.93
CA LYS A 46 -12.64 1.82 -6.83
C LYS A 46 -12.80 2.59 -5.52
N CYS A 47 -11.97 3.60 -5.25
CA CYS A 47 -12.13 4.48 -4.09
C CYS A 47 -13.44 5.28 -4.12
N ALA A 48 -14.02 5.53 -5.31
CA ALA A 48 -15.28 6.24 -5.45
C ALA A 48 -16.49 5.31 -5.63
N VAL A 49 -16.34 4.21 -6.38
CA VAL A 49 -17.47 3.35 -6.78
C VAL A 49 -17.52 1.99 -6.07
N GLY A 50 -16.50 1.67 -5.26
CA GLY A 50 -16.43 0.43 -4.50
C GLY A 50 -17.53 0.35 -3.45
N LYS A 51 -18.18 -0.82 -3.34
CA LYS A 51 -19.24 -1.07 -2.34
C LYS A 51 -18.75 -1.79 -1.09
N LEU A 52 -17.51 -2.29 -1.13
CA LEU A 52 -16.83 -2.98 -0.05
C LEU A 52 -15.53 -2.22 0.21
N GLN A 53 -15.64 -1.04 0.80
CA GLN A 53 -14.49 -0.19 1.17
C GLN A 53 -14.25 -0.26 2.67
N SER A 54 -13.04 0.10 3.07
CA SER A 54 -12.64 0.29 4.45
C SER A 54 -12.12 1.73 4.62
N PRO A 55 -12.13 2.29 5.84
CA PRO A 55 -12.62 1.70 7.10
C PRO A 55 -14.16 1.60 7.17
N ILE A 56 -14.66 0.93 8.21
CA ILE A 56 -16.08 0.92 8.60
C ILE A 56 -16.25 1.24 10.08
N ASP A 57 -17.48 1.57 10.47
CA ASP A 57 -17.89 1.59 11.87
C ASP A 57 -18.39 0.19 12.29
N ILE A 58 -17.75 -0.38 13.31
CA ILE A 58 -18.06 -1.72 13.79
C ILE A 58 -19.12 -1.61 14.90
N GLN A 59 -20.35 -1.95 14.53
CA GLN A 59 -21.52 -1.85 15.41
C GLN A 59 -21.88 -3.20 16.04
N ARG A 60 -21.83 -3.31 17.37
CA ARG A 60 -22.10 -4.58 18.09
C ARG A 60 -23.50 -5.13 17.85
N ARG A 61 -24.46 -4.27 17.50
CA ARG A 61 -25.83 -4.69 17.16
C ARG A 61 -25.96 -5.27 15.75
N GLN A 62 -24.96 -5.07 14.90
CA GLN A 62 -24.92 -5.51 13.50
C GLN A 62 -23.95 -6.68 13.26
N ILE A 63 -23.19 -7.09 14.27
CA ILE A 63 -22.35 -8.30 14.20
C ILE A 63 -23.18 -9.53 14.55
N PHE A 64 -22.81 -10.66 13.97
CA PHE A 64 -23.32 -11.97 14.35
C PHE A 64 -22.16 -12.84 14.83
N TYR A 65 -22.40 -13.63 15.87
CA TYR A 65 -21.40 -14.56 16.36
C TYR A 65 -21.31 -15.77 15.43
N ASN A 66 -20.14 -15.98 14.83
CA ASN A 66 -19.89 -17.12 13.97
C ASN A 66 -19.03 -18.15 14.70
N ARG A 67 -19.66 -19.26 15.13
CA ARG A 67 -18.99 -20.38 15.83
C ARG A 67 -17.97 -21.13 14.99
N ARG A 68 -17.93 -20.91 13.67
CA ARG A 68 -16.94 -21.52 12.77
C ARG A 68 -15.64 -20.73 12.72
N LEU A 69 -15.62 -19.49 13.23
CA LEU A 69 -14.39 -18.74 13.34
C LEU A 69 -13.57 -19.31 14.49
N GLU A 70 -12.40 -19.83 14.16
CA GLU A 70 -11.42 -20.30 15.12
C GLU A 70 -10.61 -19.12 15.69
N SER A 71 -9.80 -19.39 16.70
CA SER A 71 -8.84 -18.41 17.19
C SER A 71 -7.83 -18.08 16.10
N LEU A 72 -7.51 -16.79 15.94
CA LEU A 72 -6.53 -16.34 14.95
C LEU A 72 -5.13 -16.85 15.36
N HIS A 73 -4.67 -17.91 14.68
CA HIS A 73 -3.35 -18.47 14.88
C HIS A 73 -2.31 -17.60 14.16
N ARG A 74 -1.34 -17.09 14.92
CA ARG A 74 -0.25 -16.23 14.43
C ARG A 74 1.05 -16.90 14.81
N ASP A 75 1.89 -17.15 13.83
CA ASP A 75 3.21 -17.74 14.02
C ASP A 75 4.25 -16.73 13.54
N TYR A 76 4.60 -15.79 14.42
CA TYR A 76 5.50 -14.68 14.12
C TYR A 76 6.86 -14.86 14.76
N TYR A 77 7.89 -14.43 14.06
CA TYR A 77 9.28 -14.59 14.45
C TYR A 77 9.98 -13.23 14.55
N PHE A 78 11.02 -13.16 15.37
CA PHE A 78 11.94 -12.04 15.34
C PHE A 78 12.67 -12.03 14.00
N THR A 79 12.66 -10.89 13.32
CA THR A 79 13.35 -10.69 12.05
C THR A 79 13.89 -9.27 11.95
N ASN A 80 14.83 -9.05 11.03
CA ASN A 80 15.29 -7.71 10.69
C ASN A 80 14.16 -6.93 10.02
N ALA A 81 14.06 -5.64 10.33
CA ALA A 81 13.01 -4.79 9.81
C ALA A 81 13.54 -3.39 9.50
N THR A 82 12.92 -2.74 8.51
CA THR A 82 13.24 -1.37 8.11
C THR A 82 12.06 -0.46 8.43
N LEU A 83 12.32 0.62 9.17
CA LEU A 83 11.35 1.69 9.38
C LEU A 83 11.35 2.63 8.17
N VAL A 84 10.18 2.83 7.57
CA VAL A 84 10.00 3.61 6.34
C VAL A 84 8.99 4.73 6.57
N ASN A 85 9.31 5.93 6.09
CA ASN A 85 8.38 7.04 6.02
C ASN A 85 7.86 7.17 4.58
N HIS A 86 6.60 6.81 4.35
CA HIS A 86 5.95 6.91 3.03
C HIS A 86 5.31 8.28 2.78
N VAL A 87 5.57 9.27 3.65
CA VAL A 87 4.92 10.60 3.68
C VAL A 87 3.44 10.54 4.09
N CYS A 88 2.68 9.56 3.60
CA CYS A 88 1.28 9.33 3.98
C CYS A 88 1.11 8.48 5.23
N ASN A 89 2.11 7.66 5.60
CA ASN A 89 2.17 6.93 6.87
C ASN A 89 3.64 6.64 7.26
N VAL A 90 3.81 6.11 8.45
CA VAL A 90 5.03 5.40 8.86
C VAL A 90 4.73 3.91 8.78
N ALA A 91 5.67 3.13 8.24
CA ALA A 91 5.56 1.70 8.10
C ALA A 91 6.83 0.99 8.59
N MET A 92 6.65 -0.22 9.10
CA MET A 92 7.74 -1.17 9.34
C MET A 92 7.65 -2.25 8.28
N PHE A 93 8.72 -2.41 7.50
CA PHE A 93 8.82 -3.39 6.44
C PHE A 93 9.71 -4.56 6.88
N PHE A 94 9.18 -5.77 6.81
CA PHE A 94 9.90 -6.99 7.19
C PHE A 94 10.38 -7.79 5.98
N GLY A 95 9.76 -7.62 4.81
CA GLY A 95 10.02 -8.48 3.65
C GLY A 95 9.51 -9.90 3.91
N GLU A 96 10.39 -10.89 3.83
CA GLU A 96 10.09 -12.27 4.21
C GLU A 96 10.67 -12.60 5.60
N GLY A 97 10.09 -13.58 6.29
CA GLY A 97 10.65 -14.13 7.53
C GLY A 97 10.10 -13.56 8.85
N ALA A 98 9.14 -12.63 8.82
CA ALA A 98 8.39 -12.23 10.03
C ALA A 98 7.36 -13.28 10.48
N GLY A 99 7.21 -14.36 9.71
CA GLY A 99 6.23 -15.41 9.93
C GLY A 99 4.89 -15.09 9.28
N ASP A 100 3.87 -15.84 9.70
CA ASP A 100 2.61 -15.91 8.98
C ASP A 100 1.37 -15.96 9.88
N VAL A 101 0.21 -15.78 9.24
CA VAL A 101 -1.12 -16.03 9.80
C VAL A 101 -1.84 -17.04 8.92
N ILE A 102 -2.48 -18.03 9.54
CA ILE A 102 -3.32 -19.00 8.84
C ILE A 102 -4.78 -18.58 8.99
N ILE A 103 -5.46 -18.37 7.86
CA ILE A 103 -6.90 -18.04 7.79
C ILE A 103 -7.53 -18.96 6.75
N ASP A 104 -8.55 -19.73 7.13
CA ASP A 104 -9.24 -20.69 6.24
C ASP A 104 -8.28 -21.63 5.49
N ASN A 105 -7.31 -22.21 6.21
CA ASN A 105 -6.24 -23.07 5.69
C ASN A 105 -5.33 -22.42 4.64
N LYS A 106 -5.36 -21.09 4.52
CA LYS A 106 -4.47 -20.32 3.65
C LYS A 106 -3.45 -19.56 4.48
N ASN A 107 -2.20 -19.63 4.04
CA ASN A 107 -1.10 -18.95 4.67
C ASN A 107 -0.96 -17.51 4.16
N TYR A 108 -0.74 -16.56 5.07
CA TYR A 108 -0.55 -15.14 4.77
C TYR A 108 0.69 -14.62 5.49
N THR A 109 1.73 -14.32 4.73
CA THR A 109 3.01 -13.81 5.24
C THR A 109 2.92 -12.35 5.66
N LEU A 110 3.47 -12.03 6.83
CA LEU A 110 3.57 -10.66 7.32
C LEU A 110 4.68 -9.89 6.58
N LEU A 111 4.30 -9.09 5.59
CA LEU A 111 5.25 -8.29 4.81
C LEU A 111 5.59 -6.94 5.47
N GLN A 112 4.58 -6.28 6.05
CA GLN A 112 4.70 -4.96 6.65
C GLN A 112 3.59 -4.69 7.66
N MET A 113 3.81 -3.69 8.51
CA MET A 113 2.77 -3.02 9.31
C MET A 113 2.92 -1.51 9.17
N HIS A 114 1.83 -0.76 9.33
CA HIS A 114 1.87 0.70 9.31
C HIS A 114 0.89 1.29 10.32
N TRP A 115 1.08 2.57 10.60
CA TRP A 115 0.29 3.28 11.61
C TRP A 115 -0.52 4.40 11.00
N HIS A 116 -1.73 4.58 11.53
CA HIS A 116 -2.59 5.72 11.29
C HIS A 116 -2.88 6.43 12.61
N THR A 117 -2.94 7.76 12.57
CA THR A 117 -3.43 8.57 13.68
C THR A 117 -4.33 9.68 13.13
N PRO A 118 -5.59 9.78 13.58
CA PRO A 118 -6.28 8.88 14.52
C PRO A 118 -6.63 7.51 13.90
N SER A 119 -7.40 6.67 14.61
CA SER A 119 -7.88 5.40 14.06
C SER A 119 -8.76 5.64 12.82
N GLU A 120 -8.71 4.71 11.87
CA GLU A 120 -9.58 4.75 10.69
C GLU A 120 -10.94 4.08 10.98
N HIS A 121 -10.90 2.88 11.57
CA HIS A 121 -12.11 2.16 12.00
C HIS A 121 -12.67 2.78 13.28
N HIS A 122 -14.00 2.81 13.38
CA HIS A 122 -14.69 3.25 14.59
C HIS A 122 -15.32 2.06 15.31
N LEU A 123 -15.48 2.17 16.62
CA LEU A 123 -16.27 1.25 17.44
C LEU A 123 -17.46 2.01 18.01
N HIS A 124 -18.67 1.64 17.57
CA HIS A 124 -19.90 2.31 18.00
C HIS A 124 -19.89 3.82 17.72
N GLY A 125 -19.34 4.21 16.57
CA GLY A 125 -19.18 5.61 16.16
C GLY A 125 -18.06 6.37 16.89
N VAL A 126 -17.29 5.70 17.76
CA VAL A 126 -16.15 6.29 18.47
C VAL A 126 -14.85 5.95 17.74
N GLN A 127 -14.04 6.97 17.51
CA GLN A 127 -12.70 6.87 16.94
C GLN A 127 -11.68 6.40 18.00
#